data_AF-A0A392U3Q1-F1
#
_entry.id   AF-A0A392U3Q1-F1
#
_cell.length_a   1.000
_cell.length_b   1.000
_cell.length_c   1.000
_cell.angle_alpha   90.00
_cell.angle_beta   90.00
_cell.angle_gamma   90.00
#
_symmetry.space_group_name_H-M   'P 1'
#
loop_
_entity.id
_entity.type
_entity.pdbx_description
1 polymer ?
#
loop_
_entity_poly.entity_id
_entity_poly.type
_entity_poly.pdbx_seq_one_letter_code
_entity_poly.pdbx_strand_id
1 'polypeptide(L)' 'MVLLEIIGGRKNYDTNESSEKSYFPSFAFKMMEEGKMRDILDSELKIDEHDDRAQCAIRV' A
#
# COMPACT_ATOMS: atom_id res chain seq x y z
N MET A 1 0.85 0.21 11.08
CA MET A 1 -0.57 0.30 10.66
C MET A 1 -0.96 -0.98 9.92
N VAL A 2 -1.94 -1.75 10.44
CA VAL A 2 -2.31 -3.06 9.86
C VAL A 2 -2.82 -2.93 8.42
N LEU A 3 -3.56 -1.86 8.11
CA LEU A 3 -4.06 -1.59 6.76
C LEU A 3 -2.93 -1.59 5.72
N LEU A 4 -1.82 -0.91 6.03
CA LEU A 4 -0.67 -0.82 5.12
C LEU A 4 -0.01 -2.19 4.93
N GLU A 5 0.11 -2.99 5.98
CA GLU A 5 0.66 -4.35 5.87
C GLU A 5 -0.19 -5.25 4.98
N ILE A 6 -1.52 -5.10 5.04
CA ILE A 6 -2.45 -5.85 4.20
C ILE A 6 -2.31 -5.44 2.73
N ILE A 7 -2.38 -4.14 2.41
CA ILE A 7 -2.37 -3.69 1.01
C ILE A 7 -0.99 -3.78 0.36
N GLY A 8 0.08 -3.64 1.16
CA GLY A 8 1.46 -3.62 0.67
C GLY A 8 2.21 -4.94 0.80
N GLY A 9 1.62 -5.97 1.43
CA GLY A 9 2.21 -7.31 1.54
C GLY A 9 3.53 -7.37 2.33
N ARG A 10 3.90 -6.29 3.01
CA ARG A 10 5.18 -6.13 3.72
C ARG A 10 4.96 -5.55 5.11
N LYS A 11 5.91 -5.80 6.02
CA LYS A 11 5.86 -5.26 7.38
C LYS A 11 5.97 -3.73 7.36
N ASN A 12 5.34 -3.08 8.34
CA ASN A 12 5.47 -1.63 8.50
C ASN A 12 6.91 -1.17 8.75
N TYR A 13 7.72 -2.04 9.36
CA TYR A 13 9.12 -1.78 9.60
C TYR A 13 9.97 -2.97 9.16
N ASP A 14 10.94 -2.72 8.29
CA ASP A 14 11.91 -3.71 7.82
C ASP A 14 13.29 -3.06 7.66
N THR A 15 14.27 -3.57 8.40
CA THR A 15 15.65 -3.06 8.36
C THR A 15 16.44 -3.56 7.14
N ASN A 16 15.93 -4.55 6.42
CA ASN A 16 16.57 -5.05 5.19
C ASN A 16 16.25 -4.18 3.97
N GLU A 17 15.28 -3.27 4.11
CA GLU A 17 14.88 -2.34 3.08
C GLU A 17 15.73 -1.08 3.09
N SER A 18 15.69 -0.29 2.01
CA SER A 18 16.42 0.97 1.97
C SER A 18 15.97 1.90 3.10
N SER A 19 16.85 2.79 3.57
CA SER A 19 16.53 3.72 4.68
C SER A 19 15.19 4.44 4.46
N GLU A 20 14.88 4.83 3.22
CA GLU A 20 13.64 5.47 2.81
C GLU A 20 12.39 4.56 2.91
N LYS A 21 12.53 3.26 2.65
CA LYS A 21 11.44 2.27 2.67
C LYS A 21 11.33 1.50 3.98
N SER A 22 12.34 1.61 4.84
CA SER A 22 12.42 0.87 6.10
C SER A 22 11.23 1.13 7.02
N TYR A 23 10.69 2.35 7.00
CA TYR A 23 9.44 2.71 7.67
C TYR A 23 8.34 2.95 6.64
N PHE A 24 7.59 1.88 6.36
CA PHE A 24 6.61 1.83 5.30
C PHE A 24 5.49 2.87 5.38
N PRO A 25 4.95 3.26 6.57
CA PRO A 25 3.94 4.30 6.64
C PRO A 25 4.36 5.66 6.07
N SER A 26 5.57 6.11 6.36
CA SER A 26 6.06 7.38 5.82
C SER A 26 6.30 7.29 4.31
N PHE A 27 6.84 6.17 3.84
CA PHE A 27 7.00 5.91 2.41
C PHE A 27 5.65 5.94 1.68
N ALA A 28 4.64 5.25 2.23
CA ALA A 28 3.31 5.19 1.63
C ALA A 28 2.64 6.57 1.55
N PHE A 29 2.79 7.38 2.59
CA PHE A 29 2.27 8.76 2.60
C PHE A 29 2.94 9.62 1.52
N LYS A 30 4.27 9.55 1.38
CA LYS A 30 5.00 10.26 0.33
C LYS A 30 4.55 9.83 -1.08
N MET A 31 4.41 8.52 -1.33
CA MET A 31 3.93 8.03 -2.63
C MET A 31 2.51 8.49 -2.93
N MET A 32 1.65 8.62 -1.92
CA MET A 32 0.31 9.19 -2.07
C MET A 32 0.36 10.66 -2.50
N GLU A 33 1.20 11.49 -1.85
CA GLU A 33 1.39 12.90 -2.22
C GLU A 33 1.95 13.06 -3.65
N GLU A 34 2.81 12.14 -4.08
CA GLU A 34 3.37 12.10 -5.44
C GLU A 34 2.43 11.49 -6.49
N GLY A 35 1.25 11.00 -6.08
CA GLY A 35 0.29 10.35 -6.98
C GLY A 35 0.68 8.94 -7.43
N LYS A 36 1.66 8.31 -6.77
CA LYS A 36 2.24 6.99 -7.10
C LYS A 36 1.68 5.87 -6.22
N MET A 37 0.36 5.83 -6.05
CA MET A 37 -0.30 4.84 -5.18
C MET A 37 -0.09 3.38 -5.62
N ARG A 38 0.28 3.12 -6.88
CA ARG A 38 0.59 1.75 -7.32
C ARG A 38 1.88 1.21 -6.72
N ASP A 39 2.81 2.08 -6.34
CA ASP A 39 4.14 1.69 -5.81
C ASP A 39 4.08 1.19 -4.35
N ILE A 40 2.91 1.31 -3.70
CA ILE A 40 2.69 0.87 -2.31
C ILE A 40 1.84 -0.41 -2.22
N LEU A 41 1.33 -0.91 -3.35
CA LEU A 41 0.53 -2.12 -3.39
C LEU A 41 1.43 -3.35 -3.53
N ASP A 42 1.02 -4.45 -2.90
CA ASP A 42 1.67 -5.75 -3.09
C ASP A 42 1.63 -6.15 -4.56
N SER A 43 2.77 -6.50 -5.13
CA SER A 43 2.87 -6.93 -6.54
C SER A 43 2.10 -8.22 -6.81
N GLU A 44 1.87 -9.05 -5.79
CA GLU A 44 1.08 -10.27 -5.87
C GLU A 44 -0.43 -10.01 -5.73
N LEU A 45 -0.83 -8.77 -5.42
CA LEU A 45 -2.24 -8.40 -5.30
C LEU A 45 -2.91 -8.46 -6.69
N LYS A 46 -3.86 -9.38 -6.84
CA LYS A 46 -4.69 -9.47 -8.04
C LYS A 46 -5.77 -8.40 -7.99
N ILE A 47 -5.57 -7.32 -8.73
CA ILE A 47 -6.56 -6.26 -8.88
C ILE A 47 -7.32 -6.52 -10.18
N ASP A 48 -8.61 -6.81 -10.05
CA ASP A 48 -9.53 -6.80 -11.17
C ASP A 48 -10.13 -5.39 -11.27
N GLU A 49 -9.84 -4.67 -12.36
CA GLU A 49 -10.34 -3.31 -12.58
C GLU A 49 -11.87 -3.26 -12.74
N HIS A 50 -12.52 -4.41 -12.97
CA HIS A 50 -13.97 -4.55 -13.01
C HIS A 50 -14.59 -4.94 -11.66
N ASP A 51 -13.78 -5.20 -10.62
CA ASP A 51 -14.27 -5.50 -9.27
C ASP A 51 -14.62 -4.20 -8.52
N ASP A 52 -15.92 -3.95 -8.41
CA ASP A 52 -16.47 -2.77 -7.74
C ASP A 52 -16.67 -2.97 -6.22
N ARG A 53 -16.41 -4.16 -5.67
CA ARG A 53 -16.68 -4.48 -4.26
C ARG A 53 -15.91 -3.58 -3.30
N ALA A 54 -14.66 -3.27 -3.63
CA ALA A 54 -13.85 -2.35 -2.83
C ALA A 54 -14.46 -0.93 -2.83
N GLN A 55 -14.93 -0.45 -3.98
CA GLN A 55 -15.58 0.85 -4.10
C GLN A 55 -16.90 0.89 -3.34
N CYS A 56 -17.70 -0.17 -3.40
CA CYS A 56 -18.91 -0.32 -2.60
C CYS A 56 -18.63 -0.29 -1.10
N ALA A 57 -17.59 -1.00 -0.64
CA ALA A 57 -17.23 -1.08 0.78
C ALA A 57 -16.68 0.23 1.35
N ILE A 58 -16.14 1.14 0.52
CA ILE A 58 -15.61 2.44 0.97
C ILE A 58 -16.70 3.52 1.04
N ARG A 59 -17.85 3.31 0.38
CA ARG A 59 -18.95 4.28 0.29
C ARG A 59 -19.92 4.28 1.50
N VAL A 60 -19.65 3.49 2.54
CA VAL A 60 -20.52 3.39 3.75
C VAL A 60 -20.40 4.59 4.68
#